data_AF-A0A1I8ARW9-F1
#
_entry.id   AF-A0A1I8ARW9-F1
#
_cell.length_a   1.000
_cell.length_b   1.000
_cell.length_c   1.000
_cell.angle_alpha   90.00
_cell.angle_beta   90.00
_cell.angle_gamma   90.00
#
_symmetry.space_group_name_H-M   'P 1'
#
loop_
_entity.id
_entity.type
_entity.pdbx_description
1 polymer ?
#
loop_
_entity_poly.entity_id
_entity_poly.type
_entity_poly.pdbx_seq_one_letter_code
_entity_poly.pdbx_strand_id
1 'polypeptide(L)'
;MTPNKALTPAPSETDVYNEFYNLSALPQRSFVLFTARDNGSMLRPSCVDEVLRVDRILREQLERRGPDGRRSCDPLCDLNAPFHLFINDSEPNNASDTLLDFPTSQFFSNDVFVGMNMFGVETVPHMFANRSRISNVRALILWYVSQVDTEERREVLKTTTLSLFEVSKQGNFSDSINFEIFGDEIANSEMIRGALEMIPNNYRKVMPLSSRRSFAAAPCRPLVTLKRPPLNPVRPLLPYPIQATLLMSVGFGLLLVFVTCVLWKHCSGQALPAVVAAAVLSPFLAAAASFGILTWLGFRMYSIMCVTPFLVLGIGVDDAFILVHSWSHFGYVESRSERLARVVVAVGPSITITSVTNTVAFFIGYFTPTPQMSLFCLCTSIAVLLDYVLTFTLFAPVVVLCAEPGPATKEPLREEQGPDLLGPYTRFVCSARGKACALVAMTALYALSGAGIASMRSTFEPAKAFPSDSPLANSLFYIRAVFDEFFPMNVIVNRPPDISDVADVSFLLLSRLCGQKMVE
;
A
#
# COMPACT_ATOMS: atom_id res chain seq x y z
N MET A 1 -15.99 8.95 19.03
CA MET A 1 -16.39 10.01 18.07
C MET A 1 -15.31 10.10 17.00
N THR A 2 -15.41 9.26 15.97
CA THR A 2 -14.61 9.42 14.75
C THR A 2 -15.34 10.43 13.86
N PRO A 3 -14.66 11.42 13.27
CA PRO A 3 -15.32 12.35 12.36
C PRO A 3 -15.74 11.57 11.12
N ASN A 4 -17.05 11.28 11.04
CA ASN A 4 -17.72 11.08 9.76
C ASN A 4 -17.68 12.40 8.99
N LYS A 5 -17.60 12.30 7.66
CA LYS A 5 -17.63 13.38 6.64
C LYS A 5 -16.25 14.00 6.39
N ALA A 6 -15.76 14.15 5.17
CA ALA A 6 -16.32 14.03 3.83
C ALA A 6 -15.14 13.96 2.85
N LEU A 7 -15.19 13.12 1.81
CA LEU A 7 -14.70 13.45 0.44
C LEU A 7 -14.72 12.29 -0.59
N THR A 8 -15.37 11.15 -0.35
CA THR A 8 -15.51 10.11 -1.39
C THR A 8 -16.94 9.56 -1.43
N PRO A 9 -17.51 9.30 -2.62
CA PRO A 9 -18.82 8.62 -2.76
C PRO A 9 -18.77 7.12 -2.42
N ALA A 10 -17.57 6.53 -2.36
CA ALA A 10 -17.37 5.10 -2.14
C ALA A 10 -17.92 4.54 -0.80
N PRO A 11 -17.83 5.23 0.36
CA PRO A 11 -18.42 4.73 1.61
C PRO A 11 -19.95 4.70 1.52
N SER A 12 -20.57 5.75 0.94
CA SER A 12 -22.03 5.77 0.73
C SER A 12 -22.50 4.72 -0.26
N GLU A 13 -21.71 4.41 -1.30
CA GLU A 13 -22.02 3.33 -2.25
C GLU A 13 -21.88 1.95 -1.60
N THR A 14 -20.90 1.79 -0.72
CA THR A 14 -20.71 0.54 0.05
C THR A 14 -21.87 0.30 1.00
N ASP A 15 -22.36 1.35 1.67
CA ASP A 15 -23.52 1.26 2.56
C ASP A 15 -24.78 0.88 1.77
N VAL A 16 -25.01 1.51 0.61
CA VAL A 16 -26.11 1.17 -0.31
C VAL A 16 -26.01 -0.29 -0.81
N TYR A 17 -24.81 -0.74 -1.16
CA TYR A 17 -24.58 -2.12 -1.59
C TYR A 17 -24.93 -3.12 -0.48
N ASN A 18 -24.49 -2.83 0.74
CA ASN A 18 -24.76 -3.67 1.91
C ASN A 18 -26.25 -3.67 2.26
N GLU A 19 -26.93 -2.52 2.14
CA GLU A 19 -28.38 -2.43 2.34
C GLU A 19 -29.14 -3.24 1.28
N PHE A 20 -28.77 -3.11 0.01
CA PHE A 20 -29.42 -3.80 -1.11
C PHE A 20 -29.34 -5.34 -0.97
N TYR A 21 -28.18 -5.87 -0.58
CA TYR A 21 -27.97 -7.31 -0.39
C TYR A 21 -28.23 -7.80 1.05
N ASN A 22 -28.67 -6.92 1.96
CA ASN A 22 -28.85 -7.21 3.38
C ASN A 22 -27.61 -7.85 4.05
N LEU A 23 -26.46 -7.19 3.87
CA LEU A 23 -25.15 -7.61 4.37
C LEU A 23 -24.72 -6.74 5.55
N SER A 24 -24.11 -7.35 6.57
CA SER A 24 -23.54 -6.64 7.72
C SER A 24 -22.17 -6.01 7.44
N ALA A 25 -21.47 -6.53 6.43
CA ALA A 25 -20.17 -6.07 5.99
C ALA A 25 -19.99 -6.35 4.49
N LEU A 26 -19.12 -5.56 3.84
CA LEU A 26 -18.77 -5.78 2.44
C LEU A 26 -18.12 -7.18 2.29
N PRO A 27 -18.62 -8.03 1.37
CA PRO A 27 -18.09 -9.36 1.20
C PRO A 27 -16.74 -9.31 0.50
N GLN A 28 -15.83 -10.22 0.89
CA GLN A 28 -14.53 -10.34 0.27
C GLN A 28 -14.65 -11.12 -1.04
N ARG A 29 -13.88 -10.70 -2.04
CA ARG A 29 -13.85 -11.32 -3.36
C ARG A 29 -12.52 -11.98 -3.61
N SER A 30 -12.56 -13.11 -4.29
CA SER A 30 -11.38 -13.77 -4.83
C SER A 30 -11.75 -14.37 -6.17
N PHE A 31 -10.82 -14.41 -7.10
CA PHE A 31 -11.04 -15.04 -8.38
C PHE A 31 -9.81 -15.81 -8.80
N VAL A 32 -10.04 -16.86 -9.58
CA VAL A 32 -8.97 -17.72 -10.08
C VAL A 32 -8.96 -17.61 -11.60
N LEU A 33 -7.81 -17.20 -12.12
CA LEU A 33 -7.52 -17.16 -13.55
C LEU A 33 -6.87 -18.48 -13.95
N PHE A 34 -7.41 -19.12 -14.98
CA PHE A 34 -6.89 -20.37 -15.53
C PHE A 34 -6.42 -20.16 -16.97
N THR A 35 -5.22 -20.65 -17.27
CA THR A 35 -4.62 -20.61 -18.61
C THR A 35 -4.03 -21.97 -18.97
N ALA A 36 -4.05 -22.29 -20.26
CA ALA A 36 -3.49 -23.54 -20.74
C ALA A 36 -1.96 -23.45 -20.80
N ARG A 37 -1.24 -24.46 -20.32
CA ARG A 37 0.23 -24.44 -20.28
C ARG A 37 0.87 -24.41 -21.68
N ASP A 38 0.16 -24.94 -22.66
CA ASP A 38 0.53 -25.00 -24.08
C ASP A 38 -0.08 -23.85 -24.90
N ASN A 39 -0.70 -22.84 -24.25
CA ASN A 39 -1.44 -21.75 -24.89
C ASN A 39 -2.57 -22.22 -25.84
N GLY A 40 -3.07 -23.45 -25.66
CA GLY A 40 -4.22 -23.98 -26.39
C GLY A 40 -5.57 -23.58 -25.78
N SER A 41 -6.64 -24.18 -26.28
CA SER A 41 -8.00 -23.95 -25.77
C SER A 41 -8.20 -24.52 -24.36
N MET A 42 -8.81 -23.73 -23.49
CA MET A 42 -9.22 -24.13 -22.14
C MET A 42 -10.45 -25.06 -22.13
N LEU A 43 -11.18 -25.17 -23.24
CA LEU A 43 -12.38 -26.02 -23.35
C LEU A 43 -12.06 -27.51 -23.56
N ARG A 44 -10.78 -27.90 -23.57
CA ARG A 44 -10.39 -29.32 -23.67
C ARG A 44 -10.80 -30.07 -22.40
N PRO A 45 -11.29 -31.32 -22.51
CA PRO A 45 -11.70 -32.10 -21.33
C PRO A 45 -10.63 -32.18 -20.24
N SER A 46 -9.36 -32.39 -20.61
CA SER A 46 -8.23 -32.45 -19.67
C SER A 46 -7.98 -31.13 -18.92
N CYS A 47 -8.28 -29.99 -19.54
CA CYS A 47 -8.17 -28.68 -18.90
C CYS A 47 -9.39 -28.41 -18.02
N VAL A 48 -10.60 -28.73 -18.50
CA VAL A 48 -11.85 -28.52 -17.78
C VAL A 48 -11.91 -29.35 -16.50
N ASP A 49 -11.51 -30.63 -16.53
CA ASP A 49 -11.48 -31.50 -15.36
C ASP A 49 -10.59 -30.92 -14.23
N GLU A 50 -9.46 -30.34 -14.62
CA GLU A 50 -8.51 -29.71 -13.70
C GLU A 50 -9.05 -28.37 -13.14
N VAL A 51 -9.76 -27.59 -13.95
CA VAL A 51 -10.47 -26.38 -13.49
C VAL A 51 -11.54 -26.76 -12.46
N LEU A 52 -12.35 -27.79 -12.74
CA LEU A 52 -13.38 -28.30 -11.83
C LEU A 52 -12.77 -28.85 -10.53
N ARG A 53 -11.55 -29.40 -10.58
CA ARG A 53 -10.81 -29.85 -9.39
C ARG A 53 -10.46 -28.68 -8.47
N VAL A 54 -10.00 -27.56 -9.03
CA VAL A 54 -9.70 -26.34 -8.24
C VAL A 54 -10.99 -25.69 -7.72
N ASP A 55 -12.02 -25.59 -8.56
CA ASP A 55 -13.32 -25.01 -8.19
C ASP A 55 -13.95 -25.74 -6.99
N ARG A 56 -13.90 -27.08 -6.98
CA ARG A 56 -14.41 -27.88 -5.86
C ARG A 56 -13.77 -27.51 -4.51
N ILE A 57 -12.47 -27.24 -4.48
CA ILE A 57 -11.75 -26.90 -3.23
C ILE A 57 -12.31 -25.62 -2.60
N LEU A 58 -12.55 -24.59 -3.42
CA LEU A 58 -13.10 -23.31 -2.93
C LEU A 58 -14.59 -23.43 -2.64
N ARG A 59 -15.35 -24.06 -3.53
CA ARG A 59 -16.79 -24.27 -3.39
C ARG A 59 -17.16 -25.00 -2.12
N GLU A 60 -16.48 -26.11 -1.81
CA GLU A 60 -16.76 -26.91 -0.60
C GLU A 60 -16.61 -26.10 0.70
N GLN A 61 -15.70 -25.12 0.73
CA GLN A 61 -15.51 -24.25 1.90
C GLN A 61 -16.55 -23.12 1.95
N LEU A 62 -16.88 -22.53 0.80
CA LEU A 62 -17.78 -21.37 0.71
C LEU A 62 -19.26 -21.75 0.84
N GLU A 63 -19.64 -22.94 0.36
CA GLU A 63 -21.01 -23.47 0.44
C GLU A 63 -21.29 -24.19 1.76
N ARG A 64 -20.27 -24.38 2.60
CA ARG A 64 -20.46 -24.95 3.94
C ARG A 64 -21.38 -24.04 4.75
N ARG A 65 -22.46 -24.61 5.28
CA ARG A 65 -23.40 -23.88 6.13
C ARG A 65 -22.76 -23.62 7.49
N GLY A 66 -22.82 -22.36 7.92
CA GLY A 66 -22.42 -21.97 9.27
C GLY A 66 -23.47 -22.36 10.32
N PRO A 67 -23.24 -21.99 11.59
CA PRO A 67 -24.20 -22.19 12.68
C PRO A 67 -25.57 -21.57 12.40
N ASP A 68 -25.59 -20.46 11.65
CA ASP A 68 -26.79 -19.71 11.29
C ASP A 68 -27.60 -20.36 10.15
N GLY A 69 -27.14 -21.50 9.62
CA GLY A 69 -27.77 -22.22 8.51
C GLY A 69 -27.58 -21.59 7.12
N ARG A 70 -26.98 -20.38 7.05
CA ARG A 70 -26.59 -19.67 5.81
C ARG A 70 -25.22 -20.13 5.30
N ARG A 71 -25.02 -20.07 3.98
CA ARG A 71 -23.72 -20.32 3.33
C ARG A 71 -22.87 -19.05 3.38
N SER A 72 -21.56 -19.20 3.40
CA SER A 72 -20.64 -18.05 3.43
C SER A 72 -20.73 -17.21 2.15
N CYS A 73 -21.09 -17.81 1.01
CA CYS A 73 -21.23 -17.12 -0.27
C CYS A 73 -22.61 -16.48 -0.52
N ASP A 74 -23.61 -16.68 0.34
CA ASP A 74 -24.96 -16.13 0.09
C ASP A 74 -24.91 -14.58 0.02
N PRO A 75 -25.72 -13.91 -0.82
CA PRO A 75 -26.63 -14.44 -1.83
C PRO A 75 -25.95 -14.73 -3.19
N LEU A 76 -24.63 -14.58 -3.30
CA LEU A 76 -23.87 -14.62 -4.56
C LEU A 76 -23.15 -15.97 -4.80
N CYS A 77 -23.71 -17.08 -4.32
CA CYS A 77 -23.12 -18.41 -4.55
C CYS A 77 -23.17 -18.83 -6.02
N ASP A 78 -24.15 -18.33 -6.78
CA ASP A 78 -24.42 -18.78 -8.16
C ASP A 78 -23.65 -17.96 -9.22
N LEU A 79 -22.62 -17.21 -8.84
CA LEU A 79 -21.83 -16.38 -9.77
C LEU A 79 -21.20 -17.20 -10.91
N ASN A 80 -20.80 -18.45 -10.64
CA ASN A 80 -20.22 -19.34 -11.65
C ASN A 80 -21.24 -20.29 -12.28
N ALA A 81 -22.55 -20.16 -11.98
CA ALA A 81 -23.58 -21.03 -12.54
C ALA A 81 -23.58 -21.06 -14.08
N PRO A 82 -23.43 -19.93 -14.81
CA PRO A 82 -23.33 -19.93 -16.27
C PRO A 82 -22.21 -20.83 -16.80
N PHE A 83 -21.06 -20.85 -16.12
CA PHE A 83 -19.94 -21.72 -16.48
C PHE A 83 -20.28 -23.20 -16.29
N HIS A 84 -20.91 -23.59 -15.18
CA HIS A 84 -21.30 -24.99 -14.96
C HIS A 84 -22.37 -25.47 -15.92
N LEU A 85 -23.34 -24.61 -16.24
CA LEU A 85 -24.36 -24.91 -17.24
C LEU A 85 -23.72 -25.12 -18.62
N PHE A 86 -22.78 -24.25 -19.00
CA PHE A 86 -22.05 -24.38 -20.25
C PHE A 86 -21.26 -25.69 -20.33
N ILE A 87 -20.48 -26.02 -19.29
CA ILE A 87 -19.64 -27.23 -19.31
C ILE A 87 -20.51 -28.49 -19.36
N ASN A 88 -21.57 -28.56 -18.55
CA ASN A 88 -22.47 -29.73 -18.52
C ASN A 88 -23.18 -29.99 -19.85
N ASP A 89 -23.51 -28.93 -20.58
CA ASP A 89 -24.19 -29.00 -21.87
C ASP A 89 -23.20 -29.19 -23.05
N SER A 90 -21.93 -28.80 -22.85
CA SER A 90 -20.85 -29.07 -23.81
C SER A 90 -20.41 -30.54 -23.84
N GLU A 91 -20.80 -31.34 -22.84
CA GLU A 91 -20.46 -32.76 -22.79
C GLU A 91 -21.19 -33.55 -23.90
N PRO A 92 -20.48 -34.42 -24.64
CA PRO A 92 -21.03 -35.10 -25.82
C PRO A 92 -22.21 -36.05 -25.51
N ASN A 93 -22.41 -36.44 -24.25
CA ASN A 93 -23.47 -37.36 -23.82
C ASN A 93 -24.80 -36.65 -23.49
N ASN A 94 -24.79 -35.34 -23.28
CA ASN A 94 -25.95 -34.52 -22.91
C ASN A 94 -26.40 -33.61 -24.05
N ALA A 95 -26.02 -33.92 -25.30
CA ALA A 95 -26.25 -33.10 -26.48
C ALA A 95 -27.74 -32.75 -26.66
N SER A 96 -28.15 -31.65 -26.05
CA SER A 96 -29.33 -30.91 -26.41
C SER A 96 -28.98 -30.04 -27.63
N ASP A 97 -29.96 -29.67 -28.47
CA ASP A 97 -29.76 -28.79 -29.65
C ASP A 97 -29.42 -27.33 -29.26
N THR A 98 -28.80 -27.13 -28.10
CA THR A 98 -28.42 -25.85 -27.52
C THR A 98 -27.26 -25.26 -28.31
N LEU A 99 -27.53 -24.11 -28.91
CA LEU A 99 -26.53 -23.33 -29.62
C LEU A 99 -25.71 -22.54 -28.60
N LEU A 100 -24.45 -22.95 -28.42
CA LEU A 100 -23.47 -22.29 -27.55
C LEU A 100 -22.77 -21.13 -28.29
N ASP A 101 -23.31 -19.93 -28.12
CA ASP A 101 -22.84 -18.67 -28.73
C ASP A 101 -22.14 -17.76 -27.71
N PHE A 102 -21.44 -16.72 -28.18
CA PHE A 102 -20.75 -15.74 -27.32
C PHE A 102 -21.17 -14.32 -27.69
N PRO A 103 -21.41 -13.40 -26.73
CA PRO A 103 -21.17 -13.50 -25.28
C PRO A 103 -22.33 -14.11 -24.46
N THR A 104 -23.47 -14.36 -25.10
CA THR A 104 -24.67 -14.95 -24.49
C THR A 104 -24.99 -16.29 -25.13
N SER A 105 -25.11 -17.34 -24.31
CA SER A 105 -25.54 -18.67 -24.73
C SER A 105 -27.00 -18.90 -24.33
N GLN A 106 -27.73 -19.67 -25.14
CA GLN A 106 -29.13 -19.99 -24.84
C GLN A 106 -29.23 -21.34 -24.14
N PHE A 107 -29.68 -21.33 -22.88
CA PHE A 107 -29.95 -22.54 -22.09
C PHE A 107 -31.43 -22.59 -21.72
N PHE A 108 -32.11 -23.71 -22.00
CA PHE A 108 -33.54 -23.88 -21.68
C PHE A 108 -34.43 -22.73 -22.19
N SER A 109 -34.15 -22.22 -23.39
CA SER A 109 -34.80 -21.04 -24.01
C SER A 109 -34.53 -19.68 -23.34
N ASN A 110 -33.65 -19.62 -22.33
CA ASN A 110 -33.22 -18.38 -21.70
C ASN A 110 -31.82 -17.99 -22.18
N ASP A 111 -31.61 -16.70 -22.47
CA ASP A 111 -30.28 -16.18 -22.78
C ASP A 111 -29.49 -15.95 -21.48
N VAL A 112 -28.37 -16.64 -21.34
CA VAL A 112 -27.47 -16.54 -20.18
C VAL A 112 -26.14 -15.96 -20.64
N PHE A 113 -25.67 -14.95 -19.92
CA PHE A 113 -24.39 -14.32 -20.20
C PHE A 113 -23.22 -15.18 -19.71
N VAL A 114 -22.32 -15.58 -20.62
CA VAL A 114 -21.16 -16.44 -20.34
C VAL A 114 -19.84 -15.64 -20.37
N GLY A 115 -19.86 -14.41 -20.91
CA GLY A 115 -18.70 -13.52 -21.01
C GLY A 115 -18.05 -13.12 -19.67
N MET A 116 -18.67 -13.42 -18.54
CA MET A 116 -18.07 -13.20 -17.21
C MET A 116 -16.99 -14.23 -16.88
N ASN A 117 -16.99 -15.40 -17.52
CA ASN A 117 -16.11 -16.52 -17.20
C ASN A 117 -15.11 -16.87 -18.31
N MET A 118 -15.33 -16.42 -19.55
CA MET A 118 -14.51 -16.79 -20.72
C MET A 118 -13.90 -15.57 -21.39
N PHE A 119 -12.61 -15.65 -21.69
CA PHE A 119 -11.83 -14.54 -22.25
C PHE A 119 -10.92 -14.99 -23.38
N GLY A 120 -10.66 -14.09 -24.33
CA GLY A 120 -9.96 -14.39 -25.58
C GLY A 120 -10.71 -15.43 -26.39
N VAL A 121 -12.02 -15.24 -26.55
CA VAL A 121 -12.91 -16.21 -27.21
C VAL A 121 -12.83 -16.05 -28.73
N GLU A 122 -12.54 -17.14 -29.43
CA GLU A 122 -12.62 -17.21 -30.89
C GLU A 122 -13.87 -17.99 -31.27
N THR A 123 -14.67 -17.41 -32.16
CA THR A 123 -15.96 -17.95 -32.60
C THR A 123 -15.96 -18.28 -34.08
N VAL A 124 -16.61 -19.37 -34.46
CA VAL A 124 -16.83 -19.76 -35.85
C VAL A 124 -18.27 -19.44 -36.25
N PRO A 125 -18.52 -18.73 -37.36
CA PRO A 125 -19.88 -18.40 -37.78
C PRO A 125 -20.66 -19.66 -38.18
N HIS A 126 -21.90 -19.79 -37.70
CA HIS A 126 -22.78 -20.87 -38.13
C HIS A 126 -23.49 -20.46 -39.43
N MET A 127 -23.28 -21.20 -40.53
CA MET A 127 -23.72 -20.76 -41.88
C MET A 127 -25.23 -20.48 -42.06
N PHE A 128 -26.10 -20.85 -41.12
CA PHE A 128 -27.56 -20.75 -41.26
C PHE A 128 -28.28 -20.07 -40.10
N ALA A 129 -27.56 -19.67 -39.05
CA ALA A 129 -28.09 -18.87 -37.95
C ALA A 129 -27.23 -17.62 -37.85
N ASN A 130 -27.80 -16.44 -37.61
CA ASN A 130 -27.05 -15.19 -37.41
C ASN A 130 -26.34 -15.19 -36.03
N ARG A 131 -25.68 -16.30 -35.70
CA ARG A 131 -25.12 -16.70 -34.41
C ARG A 131 -23.85 -17.50 -34.64
N SER A 132 -22.93 -17.43 -33.70
CA SER A 132 -21.62 -18.06 -33.81
C SER A 132 -21.49 -19.24 -32.83
N ARG A 133 -20.52 -20.12 -33.04
CA ARG A 133 -20.19 -21.20 -32.10
C ARG A 133 -18.80 -20.96 -31.53
N ILE A 134 -18.67 -21.08 -30.21
CA ILE A 134 -17.37 -20.97 -29.54
C ILE A 134 -16.45 -22.11 -30.00
N SER A 135 -15.28 -21.76 -30.54
CA SER A 135 -14.24 -22.73 -30.96
C SER A 135 -13.05 -22.77 -30.01
N ASN A 136 -12.64 -21.61 -29.50
CA ASN A 136 -11.42 -21.49 -28.69
C ASN A 136 -11.64 -20.50 -27.56
N VAL A 137 -11.09 -20.80 -26.40
CA VAL A 137 -11.09 -19.92 -25.22
C VAL A 137 -9.69 -19.94 -24.63
N ARG A 138 -9.03 -18.78 -24.57
CA ARG A 138 -7.65 -18.68 -24.08
C ARG A 138 -7.55 -18.73 -22.57
N ALA A 139 -8.49 -18.11 -21.86
CA ALA A 139 -8.48 -18.02 -20.41
C ALA A 139 -9.88 -18.18 -19.82
N LEU A 140 -9.94 -18.79 -18.64
CA LEU A 140 -11.16 -18.89 -17.84
C LEU A 140 -10.98 -18.16 -16.51
N ILE A 141 -12.02 -17.45 -16.05
CA ILE A 141 -12.07 -16.89 -14.70
C ILE A 141 -13.25 -17.46 -13.95
N LEU A 142 -13.01 -17.91 -12.71
CA LEU A 142 -14.06 -18.26 -11.76
C LEU A 142 -14.04 -17.28 -10.58
N TRP A 143 -15.22 -16.80 -10.21
CA TRP A 143 -15.44 -15.77 -9.21
C TRP A 143 -15.95 -16.36 -7.92
N TYR A 144 -15.35 -15.98 -6.80
CA TYR A 144 -15.70 -16.46 -5.48
C TYR A 144 -15.93 -15.27 -4.55
N VAL A 145 -17.04 -15.30 -3.84
CA VAL A 145 -17.43 -14.26 -2.89
C VAL A 145 -17.74 -14.92 -1.56
N SER A 146 -17.29 -14.29 -0.48
CA SER A 146 -17.55 -14.76 0.87
C SER A 146 -17.89 -13.59 1.78
N GLN A 147 -18.96 -13.75 2.56
CA GLN A 147 -19.23 -12.89 3.70
C GLN A 147 -18.16 -13.10 4.77
N VAL A 148 -17.69 -12.00 5.36
CA VAL A 148 -16.68 -11.97 6.44
C VAL A 148 -17.24 -11.31 7.69
N ASP A 149 -18.52 -11.59 7.96
CA ASP A 149 -19.28 -11.12 9.12
C ASP A 149 -18.80 -11.76 10.44
N THR A 150 -18.31 -13.00 10.37
CA THR A 150 -17.74 -13.74 11.50
C THR A 150 -16.24 -13.98 11.32
N GLU A 151 -15.50 -14.00 12.43
CA GLU A 151 -14.05 -14.23 12.41
C GLU A 151 -13.71 -15.64 11.92
N GLU A 152 -14.58 -16.63 12.17
CA GLU A 152 -14.43 -17.99 11.65
C GLU A 152 -14.46 -18.01 10.12
N ARG A 153 -15.47 -17.38 9.50
CA ARG A 153 -15.57 -17.30 8.03
C ARG A 153 -14.36 -16.58 7.41
N ARG A 154 -13.89 -15.50 8.05
CA ARG A 154 -12.69 -14.77 7.63
C ARG A 154 -11.45 -15.66 7.65
N GLU A 155 -11.20 -16.38 8.75
CA GLU A 155 -10.02 -17.23 8.88
C GLU A 155 -10.06 -18.46 7.96
N VAL A 156 -11.24 -19.04 7.73
CA VAL A 156 -11.42 -20.14 6.74
C VAL A 156 -11.08 -19.65 5.34
N LEU A 157 -11.69 -18.53 4.89
CA LEU A 157 -11.41 -17.97 3.58
C LEU A 157 -9.93 -17.64 3.40
N LYS A 158 -9.34 -16.97 4.40
CA LYS A 158 -7.93 -16.59 4.40
C LYS A 158 -7.01 -17.81 4.33
N THR A 159 -7.28 -18.85 5.13
CA THR A 159 -6.44 -20.06 5.13
C THR A 159 -6.53 -20.80 3.80
N THR A 160 -7.73 -20.91 3.23
CA THR A 160 -7.95 -21.60 1.95
C THR A 160 -7.37 -20.82 0.77
N THR A 161 -7.55 -19.51 0.72
CA THR A 161 -7.00 -18.67 -0.36
C THR A 161 -5.49 -18.63 -0.33
N LEU A 162 -4.88 -18.50 0.86
CA LEU A 162 -3.42 -18.51 1.02
C LEU A 162 -2.80 -19.88 0.72
N SER A 163 -3.46 -20.99 1.12
CA SER A 163 -2.96 -22.33 0.78
C SER A 163 -2.99 -22.58 -0.72
N LEU A 164 -4.06 -22.15 -1.39
CA LEU A 164 -4.21 -22.28 -2.84
C LEU A 164 -3.22 -21.37 -3.59
N PHE A 165 -2.93 -20.18 -3.05
CA PHE A 165 -1.89 -19.29 -3.57
C PHE A 165 -0.49 -19.92 -3.51
N GLU A 166 -0.16 -20.61 -2.42
CA GLU A 166 1.12 -21.31 -2.30
C GLU A 166 1.24 -22.47 -3.31
N VAL A 167 0.14 -23.19 -3.55
CA VAL A 167 0.07 -24.24 -4.58
C VAL A 167 0.24 -23.64 -5.98
N SER A 168 -0.41 -22.52 -6.27
CA SER A 168 -0.27 -21.77 -7.52
C SER A 168 1.20 -21.36 -7.75
N LYS A 169 1.85 -20.81 -6.72
CA LYS A 169 3.26 -20.37 -6.78
C LYS A 169 4.24 -21.50 -7.12
N GLN A 170 3.96 -22.73 -6.68
CA GLN A 170 4.82 -23.88 -6.97
C GLN A 170 4.72 -24.35 -8.42
N GLY A 171 3.64 -24.01 -9.15
CA GLY A 171 3.47 -24.35 -10.56
C GLY A 171 3.38 -25.85 -10.88
N ASN A 172 3.21 -26.71 -9.86
CA ASN A 172 3.24 -28.17 -9.97
C ASN A 172 1.86 -28.82 -9.78
N PHE A 173 0.77 -28.06 -9.92
CA PHE A 173 -0.57 -28.58 -9.65
C PHE A 173 -1.08 -29.54 -10.72
N SER A 174 -0.86 -29.21 -11.99
CA SER A 174 -1.27 -30.01 -13.15
C SER A 174 -0.30 -29.78 -14.30
N ASP A 175 -0.17 -30.78 -15.17
CA ASP A 175 0.61 -30.65 -16.40
C ASP A 175 -0.14 -29.90 -17.52
N SER A 176 -1.48 -29.79 -17.41
CA SER A 176 -2.34 -29.24 -18.47
C SER A 176 -2.66 -27.74 -18.29
N ILE A 177 -2.77 -27.26 -17.05
CA ILE A 177 -3.20 -25.89 -16.74
C ILE A 177 -2.24 -25.20 -15.79
N ASN A 178 -2.11 -23.89 -15.97
CA ASN A 178 -1.61 -22.97 -14.95
C ASN A 178 -2.80 -22.23 -14.35
N PHE A 179 -2.78 -21.99 -13.05
CA PHE A 179 -3.80 -21.17 -12.41
C PHE A 179 -3.16 -20.15 -11.47
N GLU A 180 -3.76 -18.98 -11.40
CA GLU A 180 -3.35 -17.86 -10.57
C GLU A 180 -4.56 -17.40 -9.76
N ILE A 181 -4.41 -17.32 -8.44
CA ILE A 181 -5.47 -16.86 -7.55
C ILE A 181 -5.18 -15.43 -7.09
N PHE A 182 -6.23 -14.61 -7.16
CA PHE A 182 -6.22 -13.22 -6.70
C PHE A 182 -7.32 -13.04 -5.66
N GLY A 183 -7.04 -12.25 -4.65
CA GLY A 183 -8.01 -11.95 -3.60
C GLY A 183 -7.45 -10.93 -2.62
N ASP A 184 -8.36 -10.27 -1.90
CA ASP A 184 -8.02 -9.20 -0.97
C ASP A 184 -7.04 -9.67 0.12
N GLU A 185 -7.25 -10.87 0.67
CA GLU A 185 -6.39 -11.46 1.70
C GLU A 185 -4.99 -11.80 1.19
N ILE A 186 -4.87 -12.23 -0.07
CA ILE A 186 -3.58 -12.54 -0.68
C ILE A 186 -2.80 -11.24 -0.93
N ALA A 187 -3.46 -10.22 -1.50
CA ALA A 187 -2.86 -8.92 -1.72
C ALA A 187 -2.39 -8.29 -0.40
N ASN A 188 -3.22 -8.35 0.64
CA ASN A 188 -2.87 -7.87 1.97
C ASN A 188 -1.68 -8.66 2.56
N SER A 189 -1.70 -9.98 2.45
CA SER A 189 -0.61 -10.84 2.93
C SER A 189 0.71 -10.55 2.22
N GLU A 190 0.70 -10.34 0.89
CA GLU A 190 1.90 -10.04 0.11
C GLU A 190 2.41 -8.61 0.35
N MET A 191 1.52 -7.64 0.52
CA MET A 191 1.91 -6.28 0.96
C MET A 191 2.55 -6.31 2.35
N ILE A 192 1.94 -7.03 3.31
CA ILE A 192 2.51 -7.19 4.65
C ILE A 192 3.82 -7.97 4.59
N ARG A 193 3.94 -8.98 3.72
CA ARG A 193 5.19 -9.71 3.50
C ARG A 193 6.28 -8.74 3.06
N GLY A 194 6.00 -7.89 2.07
CA GLY A 194 6.92 -6.83 1.64
C GLY A 194 7.29 -5.87 2.77
N ALA A 195 6.34 -5.49 3.63
CA ALA A 195 6.62 -4.64 4.79
C ALA A 195 7.41 -5.35 5.91
N LEU A 196 7.14 -6.63 6.18
CA LEU A 196 7.86 -7.44 7.16
C LEU A 196 9.26 -7.81 6.68
N GLU A 197 9.44 -7.93 5.36
CA GLU A 197 10.72 -7.89 4.67
C GLU A 197 11.39 -6.50 4.75
N MET A 198 10.94 -5.62 5.63
CA MET A 198 11.70 -4.45 6.04
C MET A 198 12.13 -4.48 7.51
N ILE A 199 11.73 -5.48 8.31
CA ILE A 199 11.98 -5.55 9.76
C ILE A 199 13.12 -6.56 10.07
N PRO A 200 14.07 -6.29 10.99
CA PRO A 200 15.19 -7.18 11.24
C PRO A 200 14.73 -8.49 11.89
N ASN A 201 15.37 -9.61 11.51
CA ASN A 201 15.03 -10.97 11.98
C ASN A 201 15.01 -11.14 13.51
N ASN A 202 15.77 -10.33 14.26
CA ASN A 202 15.83 -10.41 15.73
C ASN A 202 14.52 -10.00 16.42
N TYR A 203 13.68 -9.19 15.77
CA TYR A 203 12.40 -8.73 16.34
C TYR A 203 11.20 -9.58 15.94
N ARG A 204 11.36 -10.53 15.01
CA ARG A 204 10.27 -11.44 14.58
C ARG A 204 9.75 -12.34 15.72
N LYS A 205 10.52 -12.49 16.80
CA LYS A 205 10.14 -13.26 18.01
C LYS A 205 9.42 -12.45 19.10
N VAL A 206 9.31 -11.12 18.95
CA VAL A 206 8.84 -10.22 20.04
C VAL A 206 7.44 -9.62 19.78
N MET A 207 6.84 -9.88 18.60
CA MET A 207 5.42 -9.56 18.40
C MET A 207 4.56 -10.45 19.32
N PRO A 208 3.60 -9.88 20.08
CA PRO A 208 2.84 -10.65 21.05
C PRO A 208 2.04 -11.75 20.35
N LEU A 209 2.32 -12.98 20.77
CA LEU A 209 1.63 -14.23 20.49
C LEU A 209 0.18 -14.25 21.05
N SER A 210 -0.61 -13.17 20.91
CA SER A 210 -1.98 -13.14 21.44
C SER A 210 -2.97 -13.99 20.62
N SER A 211 -2.59 -14.44 19.42
CA SER A 211 -3.41 -15.32 18.57
C SER A 211 -3.22 -16.83 18.86
N ARG A 212 -2.23 -17.25 19.67
CA ARG A 212 -2.00 -18.69 19.92
C ARG A 212 -2.89 -19.33 21.00
N ARG A 213 -3.81 -18.61 21.64
CA ARG A 213 -4.60 -19.15 22.78
C ARG A 213 -5.96 -19.77 22.45
N SER A 214 -6.37 -19.86 21.19
CA SER A 214 -7.60 -20.61 20.82
C SER A 214 -7.34 -22.05 20.34
N PHE A 215 -6.09 -22.52 20.32
CA PHE A 215 -5.78 -23.93 20.07
C PHE A 215 -5.86 -24.75 21.36
N ALA A 216 -7.05 -24.83 21.94
CA ALA A 216 -7.40 -25.85 22.92
C ALA A 216 -8.51 -26.73 22.31
N ALA A 217 -8.23 -28.03 22.26
CA ALA A 217 -8.96 -29.04 21.53
C ALA A 217 -10.48 -29.09 21.81
N ALA A 218 -11.26 -29.20 20.73
CA ALA A 218 -12.55 -29.90 20.74
C ALA A 218 -12.42 -31.13 19.81
N PRO A 219 -13.00 -32.29 20.16
CA PRO A 219 -12.77 -33.52 19.43
C PRO A 219 -13.67 -33.58 18.20
N CYS A 220 -13.10 -33.41 17.00
CA CYS A 220 -13.77 -33.74 15.74
C CYS A 220 -13.07 -34.92 15.05
N ARG A 221 -13.90 -35.88 14.61
CA ARG A 221 -13.55 -37.13 13.90
C ARG A 221 -12.76 -36.86 12.61
N PRO A 222 -11.97 -37.84 12.11
CA PRO A 222 -10.98 -37.59 11.06
C PRO A 222 -11.67 -37.41 9.70
N LEU A 223 -11.40 -36.27 9.05
CA LEU A 223 -11.68 -36.05 7.64
C LEU A 223 -10.36 -36.09 6.86
N VAL A 224 -10.31 -37.02 5.91
CA VAL A 224 -9.39 -37.18 4.76
C VAL A 224 -7.99 -36.59 4.94
N THR A 225 -7.03 -37.50 5.14
CA THR A 225 -5.59 -37.23 5.14
C THR A 225 -5.09 -36.73 3.79
N LEU A 226 -5.09 -35.41 3.57
CA LEU A 226 -4.19 -34.77 2.62
C LEU A 226 -2.77 -34.89 3.20
N LYS A 227 -2.00 -35.82 2.64
CA LYS A 227 -0.60 -36.07 2.97
C LYS A 227 0.19 -34.77 2.76
N ARG A 228 0.60 -34.11 3.84
CA ARG A 228 1.52 -32.96 3.77
C ARG A 228 2.77 -33.42 3.00
N PRO A 229 3.14 -32.79 1.87
CA PRO A 229 4.41 -33.10 1.23
C PRO A 229 5.55 -32.74 2.19
N PRO A 230 6.68 -33.47 2.16
CA PRO A 230 7.83 -33.14 2.99
C PRO A 230 8.32 -31.74 2.62
N LEU A 231 8.42 -30.87 3.63
CA LEU A 231 9.16 -29.61 3.49
C LEU A 231 10.60 -29.95 3.16
N ASN A 232 10.99 -29.81 1.89
CA ASN A 232 12.40 -29.77 1.55
C ASN A 232 13.02 -28.52 2.21
N PRO A 233 14.19 -28.63 2.85
CA PRO A 233 14.89 -27.47 3.40
C PRO A 233 15.31 -26.58 2.23
N VAL A 234 14.56 -25.50 2.02
CA VAL A 234 14.93 -24.43 1.09
C VAL A 234 16.29 -23.89 1.53
N ARG A 235 17.27 -23.90 0.62
CA ARG A 235 18.59 -23.28 0.82
C ARG A 235 18.39 -21.85 1.34
N PRO A 236 19.17 -21.36 2.32
CA PRO A 236 19.02 -19.99 2.79
C PRO A 236 19.61 -19.05 1.73
N LEU A 237 18.79 -18.65 0.76
CA LEU A 237 19.01 -17.40 0.06
C LEU A 237 18.75 -16.32 1.10
N LEU A 238 19.76 -15.48 1.37
CA LEU A 238 19.66 -14.40 2.35
C LEU A 238 18.36 -13.62 2.10
N PRO A 239 17.44 -13.52 3.08
CA PRO A 239 16.15 -12.93 2.80
C PRO A 239 16.31 -11.40 2.68
N TYR A 240 15.51 -10.78 1.82
CA TYR A 240 15.36 -9.33 1.62
C TYR A 240 15.05 -8.46 2.88
N PRO A 241 14.56 -8.96 4.06
CA PRO A 241 14.45 -8.19 5.32
C PRO A 241 15.72 -7.52 5.81
N ILE A 242 16.87 -8.06 5.42
CA ILE A 242 18.15 -7.46 5.77
C ILE A 242 18.32 -6.16 4.97
N GLN A 243 17.85 -6.03 3.74
CA GLN A 243 18.19 -4.87 2.91
C GLN A 243 17.58 -3.56 3.39
N ALA A 244 16.29 -3.48 3.75
CA ALA A 244 15.70 -2.21 4.16
C ALA A 244 16.15 -1.77 5.57
N THR A 245 16.26 -2.69 6.54
CA THR A 245 16.83 -2.34 7.86
C THR A 245 18.33 -2.15 7.83
N LEU A 246 19.06 -2.85 6.97
CA LEU A 246 20.45 -2.53 6.66
C LEU A 246 20.54 -1.14 6.02
N LEU A 247 19.66 -0.77 5.10
CA LEU A 247 19.67 0.56 4.49
C LEU A 247 19.33 1.66 5.50
N MET A 248 18.35 1.43 6.39
CA MET A 248 17.99 2.38 7.45
C MET A 248 19.08 2.48 8.52
N SER A 249 19.70 1.37 8.90
CA SER A 249 20.84 1.37 9.84
C SER A 249 22.11 1.94 9.22
N VAL A 250 22.36 1.70 7.93
CA VAL A 250 23.43 2.35 7.16
C VAL A 250 23.16 3.85 7.09
N GLY A 251 21.94 4.28 6.78
CA GLY A 251 21.54 5.69 6.77
C GLY A 251 21.75 6.37 8.13
N PHE A 252 21.31 5.73 9.21
CA PHE A 252 21.55 6.20 10.57
C PHE A 252 23.05 6.25 10.91
N GLY A 253 23.80 5.21 10.53
CA GLY A 253 25.25 5.16 10.72
C GLY A 253 25.98 6.28 9.98
N LEU A 254 25.63 6.52 8.71
CA LEU A 254 26.18 7.62 7.90
C LEU A 254 25.85 8.99 8.51
N LEU A 255 24.62 9.18 8.98
CA LEU A 255 24.20 10.42 9.63
C LEU A 255 24.94 10.62 10.96
N LEU A 256 25.13 9.56 11.76
CA LEU A 256 25.87 9.63 13.01
C LEU A 256 27.36 9.94 12.76
N VAL A 257 27.97 9.33 11.75
CA VAL A 257 29.34 9.65 11.29
C VAL A 257 29.42 11.11 10.85
N PHE A 258 28.46 11.59 10.06
CA PHE A 258 28.41 12.99 9.64
C PHE A 258 28.31 13.95 10.84
N VAL A 259 27.39 13.71 11.77
CA VAL A 259 27.19 14.53 12.97
C VAL A 259 28.43 14.51 13.87
N THR A 260 29.04 13.35 14.08
CA THR A 260 30.28 13.24 14.87
C THR A 260 31.43 13.97 14.20
N CYS A 261 31.64 13.84 12.89
CA CYS A 261 32.68 14.57 12.15
C CYS A 261 32.50 16.08 12.25
N VAL A 262 31.27 16.57 12.10
CA VAL A 262 30.96 18.01 12.14
C VAL A 262 31.14 18.56 13.56
N LEU A 263 30.63 17.87 14.57
CA LEU A 263 30.74 18.29 15.97
C LEU A 263 32.17 18.15 16.52
N TRP A 264 32.97 17.22 16.00
CA TRP A 264 34.39 17.05 16.38
C TRP A 264 35.19 18.35 16.18
N LYS A 265 34.85 19.15 15.17
CA LYS A 265 35.52 20.43 14.90
C LYS A 265 35.16 21.52 15.92
N HIS A 266 33.97 21.45 16.52
CA HIS A 266 33.41 22.52 17.36
C HIS A 266 33.41 22.21 18.87
N CYS A 267 33.72 20.98 19.28
CA CYS A 267 33.68 20.56 20.68
C CYS A 267 34.97 19.84 21.10
N SER A 268 35.35 20.00 22.37
CA SER A 268 36.45 19.24 22.97
C SER A 268 36.14 17.73 22.97
N GLY A 269 37.16 16.88 22.80
CA GLY A 269 36.99 15.44 22.63
C GLY A 269 36.28 14.72 23.78
N GLN A 270 36.30 15.28 24.99
CA GLN A 270 35.60 14.73 26.16
C GLN A 270 34.09 15.06 26.18
N ALA A 271 33.70 16.22 25.64
CA ALA A 271 32.31 16.69 25.61
C ALA A 271 31.53 16.15 24.40
N LEU A 272 32.25 15.81 23.34
CA LEU A 272 31.71 15.35 22.06
C LEU A 272 30.66 14.22 22.19
N PRO A 273 30.90 13.10 22.91
CA PRO A 273 29.93 12.01 22.95
C PRO A 273 28.60 12.42 23.61
N ALA A 274 28.62 13.29 24.62
CA ALA A 274 27.42 13.76 25.30
C ALA A 274 26.58 14.69 24.40
N VAL A 275 27.22 15.60 23.68
CA VAL A 275 26.55 16.53 22.75
C VAL A 275 25.98 15.78 21.54
N VAL A 276 26.74 14.84 20.97
CA VAL A 276 26.27 13.97 19.88
C VAL A 276 25.08 13.13 20.33
N ALA A 277 25.16 12.52 21.52
CA ALA A 277 24.06 11.73 22.06
C ALA A 277 22.81 12.59 22.25
N ALA A 278 22.92 13.80 22.80
CA ALA A 278 21.78 14.70 22.97
C ALA A 278 21.19 15.18 21.62
N ALA A 279 22.04 15.47 20.62
CA ALA A 279 21.62 15.90 19.29
C ALA A 279 20.81 14.82 18.56
N VAL A 280 21.12 13.54 18.77
CA VAL A 280 20.41 12.41 18.15
C VAL A 280 19.22 11.94 19.00
N LEU A 281 19.36 11.96 20.33
CA LEU A 281 18.33 11.47 21.24
C LEU A 281 17.14 12.42 21.34
N SER A 282 17.35 13.74 21.23
CA SER A 282 16.27 14.73 21.29
C SER A 282 15.21 14.52 20.18
N PRO A 283 15.57 14.47 18.88
CA PRO A 283 14.60 14.23 17.81
C PRO A 283 13.97 12.83 17.89
N PHE A 284 14.72 11.83 18.35
CA PHE A 284 14.20 10.48 18.53
C PHE A 284 13.14 10.40 19.65
N LEU A 285 13.38 11.07 20.77
CA LEU A 285 12.41 11.20 21.86
C LEU A 285 11.17 11.98 21.39
N ALA A 286 11.34 13.04 20.60
CA ALA A 286 10.23 13.80 20.01
C ALA A 286 9.34 12.92 19.12
N ALA A 287 9.96 12.14 18.23
CA ALA A 287 9.26 11.20 17.37
C ALA A 287 8.52 10.14 18.20
N ALA A 288 9.20 9.50 19.16
CA ALA A 288 8.60 8.48 20.04
C ALA A 288 7.42 9.03 20.85
N ALA A 289 7.55 10.26 21.37
CA ALA A 289 6.47 10.94 22.08
C ALA A 289 5.27 11.22 21.17
N SER A 290 5.50 11.65 19.91
CA SER A 290 4.43 11.83 18.93
C SER A 290 3.65 10.54 18.65
N PHE A 291 4.36 9.41 18.46
CA PHE A 291 3.73 8.10 18.35
C PHE A 291 2.89 7.75 19.58
N GLY A 292 3.41 8.01 20.78
CA GLY A 292 2.71 7.78 22.04
C GLY A 292 1.45 8.63 22.21
N ILE A 293 1.50 9.91 21.80
CA ILE A 293 0.34 10.81 21.85
C ILE A 293 -0.75 10.33 20.89
N LEU A 294 -0.39 9.96 19.65
CA LEU A 294 -1.37 9.50 18.68
C LEU A 294 -2.01 8.15 19.05
N THR A 295 -1.23 7.20 19.57
CA THR A 295 -1.82 5.95 20.08
C THR A 295 -2.71 6.18 21.29
N TRP A 296 -2.34 7.08 22.21
CA TRP A 296 -3.18 7.45 23.34
C TRP A 296 -4.52 8.03 22.86
N LEU A 297 -4.49 8.92 21.86
CA LEU A 297 -5.71 9.48 21.25
C LEU A 297 -6.56 8.45 20.47
N GLY A 298 -6.10 7.21 20.35
CA GLY A 298 -6.84 6.12 19.69
C GLY A 298 -6.71 6.08 18.17
N PHE A 299 -5.73 6.80 17.60
CA PHE A 299 -5.45 6.73 16.17
C PHE A 299 -4.76 5.41 15.80
N ARG A 300 -5.08 4.88 14.61
CA ARG A 300 -4.45 3.66 14.08
C ARG A 300 -3.06 3.97 13.54
N MET A 301 -2.12 3.06 13.79
CA MET A 301 -0.76 3.14 13.26
C MET A 301 -0.66 2.52 11.87
N TYR A 302 -0.06 3.24 10.93
CA TYR A 302 0.22 2.79 9.58
C TYR A 302 1.71 2.59 9.35
N SER A 303 2.08 1.67 8.46
CA SER A 303 3.48 1.32 8.16
C SER A 303 4.30 2.53 7.67
N ILE A 304 3.70 3.45 6.91
CA ILE A 304 4.36 4.66 6.41
C ILE A 304 4.84 5.58 7.53
N MET A 305 4.18 5.55 8.70
CA MET A 305 4.56 6.39 9.83
C MET A 305 5.97 6.06 10.34
N CYS A 306 6.47 4.84 10.13
CA CYS A 306 7.82 4.41 10.50
C CYS A 306 8.95 5.24 9.86
N VAL A 307 8.67 6.04 8.83
CA VAL A 307 9.62 6.98 8.22
C VAL A 307 9.81 8.25 9.08
N THR A 308 8.83 8.61 9.90
CA THR A 308 8.81 9.85 10.70
C THR A 308 10.07 10.07 11.55
N PRO A 309 10.60 9.07 12.30
CA PRO A 309 11.81 9.27 13.11
C PRO A 309 13.03 9.71 12.29
N PHE A 310 13.16 9.23 11.05
CA PHE A 310 14.29 9.55 10.18
C PHE A 310 14.16 10.95 9.60
N LEU A 311 12.95 11.32 9.22
CA LEU A 311 12.64 12.67 8.73
C LEU A 311 12.91 13.70 9.85
N VAL A 312 12.38 13.45 11.05
CA VAL A 312 12.52 14.36 12.19
C VAL A 312 13.97 14.43 12.67
N LEU A 313 14.72 13.31 12.63
CA LEU A 313 16.15 13.33 12.94
C LEU A 313 16.94 14.26 12.00
N GLY A 314 16.64 14.25 10.70
CA GLY A 314 17.27 15.16 9.75
C GLY A 314 16.99 16.64 10.05
N ILE A 315 15.76 16.96 10.46
CA ILE A 315 15.35 18.33 10.84
C ILE A 315 16.04 18.75 12.14
N GLY A 316 15.93 17.95 13.21
CA GLY A 316 16.45 18.32 14.52
C GLY A 316 17.98 18.38 14.61
N VAL A 317 18.69 17.62 13.76
CA VAL A 317 20.16 17.69 13.67
C VAL A 317 20.63 19.02 13.05
N ASP A 318 19.86 19.61 12.13
CA ASP A 318 20.16 20.94 11.58
C ASP A 318 20.07 22.01 12.67
N ASP A 319 19.00 21.99 13.46
CA ASP A 319 18.81 22.88 14.61
C ASP A 319 19.93 22.71 15.66
N ALA A 320 20.33 21.46 15.93
CA ALA A 320 21.43 21.15 16.82
C ALA A 320 22.78 21.70 16.31
N PHE A 321 23.03 21.62 15.01
CA PHE A 321 24.26 22.12 14.40
C PHE A 321 24.37 23.64 14.50
N ILE A 322 23.32 24.39 14.14
CA ILE A 322 23.33 25.85 14.20
C ILE A 322 23.53 26.34 15.65
N LEU A 323 22.91 25.65 16.62
CA LEU A 323 23.04 25.98 18.04
C LEU A 323 24.46 25.73 18.56
N VAL A 324 25.10 24.59 18.23
CA VAL A 324 26.49 24.30 18.63
C VAL A 324 27.49 25.22 17.93
N HIS A 325 27.29 25.50 16.65
CA HIS A 325 28.12 26.43 15.90
C HIS A 325 28.10 27.82 16.57
N SER A 326 26.92 28.32 16.88
CA SER A 326 26.76 29.63 17.53
C SER A 326 27.26 29.62 18.98
N TRP A 327 27.09 28.51 19.70
CA TRP A 327 27.74 28.32 21.00
C TRP A 327 29.25 28.52 20.86
N SER A 328 29.91 27.85 19.92
CA SER A 328 31.36 27.98 19.69
C SER A 328 31.77 29.42 19.32
N HIS A 329 30.96 30.12 18.51
CA HIS A 329 31.21 31.50 18.10
C HIS A 329 31.22 32.47 19.30
N PHE A 330 30.30 32.31 20.26
CA PHE A 330 30.28 33.10 21.49
C PHE A 330 31.21 32.57 22.60
N GLY A 331 32.27 31.83 22.23
CA GLY A 331 33.24 31.24 23.17
C GLY A 331 34.00 32.22 24.06
N TYR A 332 34.04 33.50 23.70
CA TYR A 332 34.70 34.56 24.46
C TYR A 332 33.92 35.01 25.71
N VAL A 333 32.64 34.66 25.84
CA VAL A 333 31.82 35.03 27.01
C VAL A 333 32.03 33.99 28.12
N GLU A 334 32.68 34.39 29.21
CA GLU A 334 33.04 33.51 30.33
C GLU A 334 31.80 33.01 31.10
N SER A 335 30.80 33.86 31.29
CA SER A 335 29.55 33.50 31.98
C SER A 335 28.69 32.58 31.10
N ARG A 336 28.52 31.32 31.53
CA ARG A 336 27.73 30.30 30.79
C ARG A 336 26.27 30.72 30.58
N SER A 337 25.65 31.36 31.58
CA SER A 337 24.26 31.82 31.50
C SER A 337 24.11 32.96 30.49
N GLU A 338 25.03 33.92 30.51
CA GLU A 338 25.02 35.04 29.56
C GLU A 338 25.33 34.58 28.13
N ARG A 339 26.25 33.62 27.98
CA ARG A 339 26.56 33.00 26.68
C ARG A 339 25.34 32.30 26.09
N LEU A 340 24.62 31.50 26.89
CA LEU A 340 23.38 30.86 26.46
C LEU A 340 22.35 31.90 26.01
N ALA A 341 22.16 32.97 26.79
CA ALA A 341 21.23 34.03 26.44
C ALA A 341 21.57 34.68 25.08
N ARG A 342 22.86 34.99 24.83
CA ARG A 342 23.30 35.55 23.54
C ARG A 342 23.12 34.56 22.37
N VAL A 343 23.40 33.28 22.59
CA VAL A 343 23.20 32.23 21.56
C VAL A 343 21.73 32.08 21.21
N VAL A 344 20.85 32.00 22.22
CA VAL A 344 19.40 31.88 22.01
C VAL A 344 18.83 33.13 21.33
N VAL A 345 19.31 34.34 21.67
CA VAL A 345 18.88 35.57 20.99
C VAL A 345 19.33 35.60 19.53
N ALA A 346 20.52 35.09 19.21
CA ALA A 346 21.04 35.08 17.84
C ALA A 346 20.37 34.01 16.95
N VAL A 347 20.19 32.79 17.48
CA VAL A 347 19.75 31.62 16.69
C VAL A 347 18.27 31.31 16.87
N GLY A 348 17.69 31.62 18.03
CA GLY A 348 16.33 31.28 18.40
C GLY A 348 15.27 31.70 17.38
N PRO A 349 15.31 32.93 16.81
CA PRO A 349 14.38 33.34 15.76
C PRO A 349 14.46 32.46 14.52
N SER A 350 15.68 32.08 14.09
CA SER A 350 15.88 31.22 12.92
C SER A 350 15.28 29.83 13.12
N ILE A 351 15.63 29.16 14.23
CA ILE A 351 15.10 27.84 14.58
C ILE A 351 13.57 27.91 14.74
N THR A 352 13.04 28.95 15.37
CA THR A 352 11.58 29.07 15.55
C THR A 352 10.86 29.21 14.21
N ILE A 353 11.40 29.99 13.26
CA ILE A 353 10.78 30.13 11.93
C ILE A 353 10.80 28.80 11.18
N THR A 354 11.92 28.07 11.18
CA THR A 354 12.03 26.78 10.48
C THR A 354 11.12 25.72 11.12
N SER A 355 11.11 25.58 12.45
CA SER A 355 10.27 24.58 13.11
C SER A 355 8.77 24.89 12.98
N VAL A 356 8.36 26.16 13.11
CA VAL A 356 6.95 26.56 12.94
C VAL A 356 6.49 26.35 11.50
N THR A 357 7.29 26.74 10.51
CA THR A 357 6.94 26.54 9.09
C THR A 357 6.83 25.07 8.73
N ASN A 358 7.75 24.21 9.22
CA ASN A 358 7.65 22.76 9.07
C ASN A 358 6.41 22.18 9.75
N THR A 359 6.12 22.61 10.99
CA THR A 359 4.94 22.17 11.74
C THR A 359 3.66 22.50 10.97
N VAL A 360 3.53 23.72 10.47
CA VAL A 360 2.38 24.19 9.68
C VAL A 360 2.28 23.44 8.34
N ALA A 361 3.39 23.24 7.63
CA ALA A 361 3.40 22.53 6.35
C ALA A 361 2.91 21.09 6.50
N PHE A 362 3.42 20.35 7.51
CA PHE A 362 2.93 19.01 7.81
C PHE A 362 1.50 19.03 8.35
N PHE A 363 1.12 20.03 9.13
CA PHE A 363 -0.26 20.15 9.61
C PHE A 363 -1.26 20.36 8.46
N ILE A 364 -0.92 21.15 7.44
CA ILE A 364 -1.77 21.29 6.24
C ILE A 364 -1.94 19.92 5.53
N GLY A 365 -0.88 19.09 5.53
CA GLY A 365 -0.94 17.73 4.99
C GLY A 365 -1.96 16.82 5.68
N TYR A 366 -2.36 17.10 6.92
CA TYR A 366 -3.42 16.37 7.62
C TYR A 366 -4.77 16.44 6.89
N PHE A 367 -5.06 17.52 6.15
CA PHE A 367 -6.32 17.65 5.41
C PHE A 367 -6.38 16.83 4.12
N THR A 368 -5.34 16.05 3.81
CA THR A 368 -5.33 15.14 2.66
C THR A 368 -6.42 14.07 2.81
N PRO A 369 -7.22 13.75 1.77
CA PRO A 369 -8.32 12.79 1.86
C PRO A 369 -7.86 11.34 2.12
N THR A 370 -6.59 11.01 1.88
CA THR A 370 -6.04 9.67 2.12
C THR A 370 -5.64 9.53 3.59
N PRO A 371 -6.29 8.64 4.38
CA PRO A 371 -6.11 8.57 5.83
C PRO A 371 -4.68 8.20 6.25
N GLN A 372 -4.00 7.39 5.43
CA GLN A 372 -2.61 6.98 5.66
C GLN A 372 -1.65 8.17 5.61
N MET A 373 -1.80 9.06 4.63
CA MET A 373 -0.95 10.26 4.49
C MET A 373 -1.34 11.32 5.49
N SER A 374 -2.64 11.52 5.73
CA SER A 374 -3.15 12.45 6.73
C SER A 374 -2.57 12.18 8.13
N LEU A 375 -2.58 10.92 8.59
CA LEU A 375 -2.06 10.55 9.90
C LEU A 375 -0.53 10.57 9.97
N PHE A 376 0.15 10.25 8.87
CA PHE A 376 1.60 10.46 8.76
C PHE A 376 1.98 11.94 8.93
N CYS A 377 1.27 12.83 8.23
CA CYS A 377 1.46 14.26 8.31
C CYS A 377 1.16 14.82 9.72
N LEU A 378 0.09 14.36 10.37
CA LEU A 378 -0.23 14.73 11.75
C LEU A 378 0.87 14.28 12.73
N CYS A 379 1.34 13.03 12.61
CA CYS A 379 2.43 12.49 13.43
C CYS A 379 3.71 13.31 13.27
N THR A 380 4.08 13.63 12.04
CA THR A 380 5.28 14.41 11.74
C THR A 380 5.15 15.84 12.25
N SER A 381 3.97 16.45 12.12
CA SER A 381 3.71 17.81 12.65
C SER A 381 3.89 17.87 14.17
N ILE A 382 3.31 16.93 14.91
CA ILE A 382 3.47 16.85 16.38
C ILE A 382 4.94 16.55 16.74
N ALA A 383 5.62 15.66 16.00
CA ALA A 383 7.01 15.31 16.26
C ALA A 383 7.95 16.50 16.06
N VAL A 384 7.81 17.28 14.98
CA VAL A 384 8.61 18.49 14.76
C VAL A 384 8.35 19.56 15.81
N LEU A 385 7.09 19.73 16.24
CA LEU A 385 6.75 20.66 17.32
C LEU A 385 7.39 20.25 18.65
N LEU A 386 7.36 18.96 18.98
CA LEU A 386 8.01 18.43 20.18
C LEU A 386 9.53 18.51 20.10
N ASP A 387 10.11 18.30 18.91
CA ASP A 387 11.54 18.42 18.67
C ASP A 387 12.01 19.86 18.92
N TYR A 388 11.27 20.87 18.43
CA TYR A 388 11.53 22.27 18.76
C TYR A 388 11.57 22.53 20.28
N VAL A 389 10.58 22.01 21.03
CA VAL A 389 10.54 22.16 22.49
C VAL A 389 11.73 21.46 23.15
N LEU A 390 12.07 20.25 22.72
CA LEU A 390 13.20 19.47 23.26
C LEU A 390 14.56 20.07 22.90
N THR A 391 14.69 20.74 21.76
CA THR A 391 15.90 21.47 21.37
C THR A 391 16.26 22.54 22.40
N PHE A 392 15.28 23.32 22.88
CA PHE A 392 15.54 24.34 23.90
C PHE A 392 15.53 23.82 25.34
N THR A 393 14.74 22.78 25.64
CA THR A 393 14.57 22.29 27.02
C THR A 393 15.51 21.15 27.41
N LEU A 394 16.01 20.37 26.45
CA LEU A 394 16.90 19.23 26.68
C LEU A 394 18.28 19.46 26.04
N PHE A 395 18.31 19.78 24.74
CA PHE A 395 19.58 19.89 24.03
C PHE A 395 20.41 21.11 24.46
N ALA A 396 19.82 22.31 24.49
CA ALA A 396 20.55 23.52 24.88
C ALA A 396 21.18 23.44 26.28
N PRO A 397 20.51 22.94 27.33
CA PRO A 397 21.14 22.70 28.63
C PRO A 397 22.31 21.71 28.60
N VAL A 398 22.21 20.62 27.81
CA VAL A 398 23.31 19.65 27.67
C VAL A 398 24.54 20.31 27.04
N VAL A 399 24.35 21.17 26.03
CA VAL A 399 25.45 21.96 25.45
C VAL A 399 26.10 22.84 26.50
N VAL A 400 25.31 23.52 27.35
CA VAL A 400 25.85 24.40 28.42
C VAL A 400 26.63 23.63 29.50
N LEU A 401 26.18 22.42 29.82
CA LEU A 401 26.80 21.58 30.86
C LEU A 401 28.08 20.90 30.36
N CYS A 402 28.05 20.37 29.13
CA CYS A 402 29.12 19.52 28.61
C CYS A 402 30.12 20.27 27.73
N ALA A 403 29.68 21.25 26.94
CA ALA A 403 30.56 21.92 25.98
C ALA A 403 31.40 23.00 26.69
N GLU A 404 32.59 22.60 27.16
CA GLU A 404 33.60 23.55 27.59
C GLU A 404 34.00 24.47 26.43
N PRO A 405 34.19 25.78 26.66
CA PRO A 405 34.76 26.65 25.65
C PRO A 405 36.10 26.06 25.19
N GLY A 406 36.29 25.96 23.87
CA GLY A 406 37.64 25.82 23.31
C GLY A 406 38.55 26.95 23.85
N PRO A 407 39.88 26.80 23.78
CA PRO A 407 40.82 27.75 24.39
C PRO A 407 40.46 29.18 24.00
N ALA A 408 40.15 30.00 25.00
CA ALA A 408 39.67 31.37 24.84
C ALA A 408 40.65 32.17 24.00
N THR A 409 40.29 32.42 22.74
CA THR A 409 40.94 33.47 21.96
C THR A 409 40.38 34.79 22.52
N LYS A 410 41.24 35.57 23.18
CA LYS A 410 40.87 36.79 23.92
C LYS A 410 40.46 37.97 23.03
N GLU A 411 40.34 37.76 21.72
CA GLU A 411 39.83 38.76 20.80
C GLU A 411 38.52 38.25 20.20
N PRO A 412 37.53 39.12 19.90
CA PRO A 412 36.46 38.73 19.00
C PRO A 412 37.16 38.18 17.76
N LEU A 413 36.90 36.92 17.40
CA LEU A 413 37.46 36.32 16.19
C LEU A 413 37.20 37.30 15.05
N ARG A 414 38.24 38.02 14.64
CA ARG A 414 38.30 38.80 13.41
C ARG A 414 37.75 37.85 12.36
N GLU A 415 36.61 38.20 11.75
CA GLU A 415 35.88 37.42 10.73
C GLU A 415 36.80 36.34 10.20
N GLU A 416 36.68 35.10 10.70
CA GLU A 416 37.45 34.02 10.09
C GLU A 416 37.06 34.07 8.63
N GLN A 417 38.03 34.45 7.79
CA GLN A 417 37.89 34.39 6.35
C GLN A 417 37.45 32.96 6.09
N GLY A 418 36.16 32.79 5.77
CA GLY A 418 35.62 31.49 5.40
C GLY A 418 36.55 30.87 4.38
N PRO A 419 36.70 29.53 4.37
CA PRO A 419 37.78 28.85 3.67
C PRO A 419 38.00 29.47 2.30
N ASP A 420 39.25 29.72 1.88
CA ASP A 420 39.67 30.54 0.71
C ASP A 420 38.83 30.37 -0.58
N LEU A 421 38.08 29.28 -0.70
CA LEU A 421 37.06 28.97 -1.70
C LEU A 421 35.77 29.85 -1.66
N LEU A 422 35.32 30.33 -0.49
CA LEU A 422 34.11 31.15 -0.32
C LEU A 422 34.30 32.60 -0.78
N GLY A 423 35.52 33.14 -0.71
CA GLY A 423 35.85 34.48 -1.20
C GLY A 423 35.64 34.66 -2.72
N PRO A 424 36.17 33.77 -3.57
CA PRO A 424 35.90 33.75 -5.01
C PRO A 424 34.41 33.56 -5.33
N TYR A 425 33.74 32.66 -4.60
CA TYR A 425 32.31 32.41 -4.77
C TYR A 425 31.45 33.64 -4.46
N THR A 426 31.67 34.28 -3.31
CA THR A 426 30.95 35.51 -2.91
C THR A 426 31.20 36.65 -3.89
N ARG A 427 32.44 36.85 -4.34
CA ARG A 427 32.76 37.85 -5.38
C ARG A 427 32.05 37.55 -6.70
N PHE A 428 31.98 36.28 -7.10
CA PHE A 428 31.27 35.87 -8.30
C PHE A 428 29.76 36.14 -8.18
N VAL A 429 29.11 35.67 -7.11
CA VAL A 429 27.67 35.84 -6.88
C VAL A 429 27.27 37.32 -6.77
N CYS A 430 28.12 38.16 -6.16
CA CYS A 430 27.86 39.59 -6.06
C CYS A 430 28.08 40.36 -7.38
N SER A 431 28.88 39.81 -8.31
CA SER A 431 29.14 40.44 -9.61
C SER A 431 27.90 40.47 -10.50
N ALA A 432 27.78 41.48 -11.37
CA ALA A 432 26.67 41.57 -12.33
C ALA A 432 26.58 40.35 -13.26
N ARG A 433 27.73 39.78 -13.65
CA ARG A 433 27.81 38.56 -14.47
C ARG A 433 27.33 37.32 -13.71
N GLY A 434 27.68 37.20 -12.42
CA GLY A 434 27.21 36.09 -11.58
C GLY A 434 25.72 36.16 -11.29
N LYS A 435 25.18 37.35 -11.01
CA LYS A 435 23.72 37.57 -10.87
C LYS A 435 22.97 37.22 -12.16
N ALA A 436 23.47 37.65 -13.31
CA ALA A 436 22.88 37.30 -14.61
C ALA A 436 22.95 35.79 -14.88
N CYS A 437 24.10 35.15 -14.60
CA CYS A 437 24.26 33.70 -14.71
C CYS A 437 23.31 32.93 -13.80
N ALA A 438 23.18 33.35 -12.53
CA ALA A 438 22.26 32.74 -11.57
C ALA A 438 20.80 32.91 -12.01
N LEU A 439 20.41 34.08 -12.54
CA LEU A 439 19.07 34.31 -13.06
C LEU A 439 18.79 33.37 -14.25
N VAL A 440 19.71 33.31 -15.22
CA VAL A 440 19.58 32.40 -16.38
C VAL A 440 19.49 30.95 -15.92
N ALA A 441 20.35 30.51 -15.00
CA ALA A 441 20.34 29.15 -14.48
C ALA A 441 19.02 28.82 -13.74
N MET A 442 18.52 29.72 -12.89
CA MET A 442 17.24 29.54 -12.20
C MET A 442 16.07 29.51 -13.18
N THR A 443 16.04 30.41 -14.18
CA THR A 443 14.99 30.39 -15.20
C THR A 443 15.02 29.12 -16.05
N ALA A 444 16.20 28.63 -16.43
CA ALA A 444 16.36 27.38 -17.15
C ALA A 444 15.90 26.18 -16.30
N LEU A 445 16.26 26.16 -15.02
CA LEU A 445 15.85 25.12 -14.08
C LEU A 445 14.32 25.11 -13.90
N TYR A 446 13.70 26.27 -13.69
CA TYR A 446 12.24 26.37 -13.59
C TYR A 446 11.53 26.00 -14.90
N ALA A 447 12.08 26.36 -16.06
CA ALA A 447 11.52 25.98 -17.36
C ALA A 447 11.59 24.47 -17.57
N LEU A 448 12.73 23.85 -17.24
CA LEU A 448 12.90 22.39 -17.33
C LEU A 448 11.98 21.65 -16.34
N SER A 449 11.88 22.12 -15.10
CA SER A 449 10.95 21.57 -14.11
C SER A 449 9.49 21.73 -14.56
N GLY A 450 9.12 22.87 -15.14
CA GLY A 450 7.78 23.09 -15.69
C GLY A 450 7.45 22.14 -16.84
N ALA A 451 8.39 21.93 -17.76
CA ALA A 451 8.25 20.93 -18.83
C ALA A 451 8.14 19.49 -18.27
N GLY A 452 8.94 19.17 -17.25
CA GLY A 452 8.88 17.88 -16.54
C GLY A 452 7.52 17.64 -15.90
N ILE A 453 6.99 18.63 -15.18
CA ILE A 453 5.65 18.58 -14.56
C ILE A 453 4.57 18.40 -15.63
N ALA A 454 4.66 19.13 -16.76
CA ALA A 454 3.71 19.01 -17.86
C ALA A 454 3.72 17.61 -18.52
N SER A 455 4.87 16.92 -18.51
CA SER A 455 5.01 15.56 -19.04
C SER A 455 4.60 14.45 -18.07
N MET A 456 4.32 14.78 -16.80
CA MET A 456 4.06 13.80 -15.75
C MET A 456 2.69 13.13 -15.93
N ARG A 457 2.67 11.81 -16.08
CA ARG A 457 1.43 11.01 -16.12
C ARG A 457 1.08 10.50 -14.73
N SER A 458 -0.17 10.65 -14.32
CA SER A 458 -0.70 10.09 -13.08
C SER A 458 -1.06 8.62 -13.25
N THR A 459 -0.09 7.72 -13.13
CA THR A 459 -0.33 6.26 -13.17
C THR A 459 0.11 5.62 -11.87
N PHE A 460 -0.85 5.11 -11.09
CA PHE A 460 -0.54 4.19 -9.99
C PHE A 460 -0.60 2.77 -10.53
N GLU A 461 0.54 2.09 -10.56
CA GLU A 461 0.62 0.69 -10.99
C GLU A 461 0.57 -0.21 -9.74
N PRO A 462 -0.50 -1.01 -9.56
CA PRO A 462 -0.65 -1.87 -8.39
C PRO A 462 0.52 -2.85 -8.21
N ALA A 463 1.17 -3.26 -9.30
CA ALA A 463 2.34 -4.13 -9.28
C ALA A 463 3.50 -3.57 -8.44
N LYS A 464 3.64 -2.25 -8.32
CA LYS A 464 4.69 -1.60 -7.52
C LYS A 464 4.44 -1.66 -6.02
N ALA A 465 3.22 -1.99 -5.58
CA ALA A 465 2.90 -2.18 -4.17
C ALA A 465 3.38 -3.54 -3.64
N PHE A 466 3.65 -4.49 -4.53
CA PHE A 466 4.11 -5.83 -4.18
C PHE A 466 5.63 -5.93 -4.29
N PRO A 467 6.27 -6.83 -3.53
CA PRO A 467 7.67 -7.20 -3.74
C PRO A 467 7.92 -7.63 -5.19
N SER A 468 9.08 -7.28 -5.74
CA SER A 468 9.44 -7.61 -7.13
C SER A 468 9.56 -9.11 -7.39
N ASP A 469 9.71 -9.92 -6.34
CA ASP A 469 9.75 -11.38 -6.41
C ASP A 469 8.37 -12.04 -6.23
N SER A 470 7.31 -11.25 -5.97
CA SER A 470 5.96 -11.77 -5.80
C SER A 470 5.40 -12.23 -7.14
N PRO A 471 4.86 -13.47 -7.24
CA PRO A 471 4.20 -13.93 -8.46
C PRO A 471 3.04 -13.02 -8.85
N LEU A 472 2.31 -12.44 -7.88
CA LEU A 472 1.22 -11.49 -8.12
C LEU A 472 1.64 -10.31 -8.99
N ALA A 473 2.85 -9.79 -8.82
CA ALA A 473 3.33 -8.64 -9.57
C ALA A 473 3.41 -8.94 -11.07
N ASN A 474 3.83 -10.17 -11.43
CA ASN A 474 3.89 -10.63 -12.82
C ASN A 474 2.50 -11.00 -13.36
N SER A 475 1.69 -11.65 -12.53
CA SER A 475 0.34 -12.11 -12.85
C SER A 475 -0.62 -10.95 -13.18
N LEU A 476 -0.42 -9.76 -12.58
CA LEU A 476 -1.18 -8.55 -12.90
C LEU A 476 -1.07 -8.09 -14.35
N PHE A 477 0.04 -8.39 -15.04
CA PHE A 477 0.19 -8.05 -16.46
C PHE A 477 -0.77 -8.87 -17.34
N TYR A 478 -0.89 -10.17 -17.05
CA TYR A 478 -1.82 -11.07 -17.76
C TYR A 478 -3.28 -10.73 -17.45
N ILE A 479 -3.58 -10.42 -16.19
CA ILE A 479 -4.92 -10.00 -15.76
C ILE A 479 -5.42 -8.76 -16.52
N ARG A 480 -4.53 -7.82 -16.81
CA ARG A 480 -4.90 -6.55 -17.43
C ARG A 480 -5.42 -6.78 -18.84
N ALA A 481 -4.77 -7.65 -19.61
CA ALA A 481 -5.22 -8.04 -20.94
C ALA A 481 -6.62 -8.69 -20.92
N VAL A 482 -6.95 -9.39 -19.83
CA VAL A 482 -8.25 -10.04 -19.64
C VAL A 482 -9.33 -9.03 -19.24
N PHE A 483 -9.05 -8.13 -18.30
CA PHE A 483 -10.01 -7.11 -17.87
C PHE A 483 -10.21 -5.95 -18.86
N ASP A 484 -9.27 -5.74 -19.79
CA ASP A 484 -9.47 -4.80 -20.90
C ASP A 484 -10.55 -5.29 -21.89
N GLU A 485 -10.84 -6.60 -21.95
CA GLU A 485 -11.90 -7.19 -22.78
C GLU A 485 -13.29 -7.08 -22.11
N PHE A 486 -13.37 -7.44 -20.82
CA PHE A 486 -14.62 -7.36 -20.06
C PHE A 486 -14.37 -7.13 -18.57
N PHE A 487 -15.09 -6.18 -17.98
CA PHE A 487 -15.11 -5.94 -16.53
C PHE A 487 -16.56 -5.79 -16.04
N PRO A 488 -17.02 -6.62 -15.08
CA PRO A 488 -18.39 -6.57 -14.61
C PRO A 488 -18.65 -5.28 -13.82
N MET A 489 -19.62 -4.48 -14.26
CA MET A 489 -20.09 -3.28 -13.56
C MET A 489 -21.52 -3.50 -13.06
N ASN A 490 -21.70 -3.44 -11.73
CA ASN A 490 -23.02 -3.52 -11.12
C ASN A 490 -23.54 -2.10 -10.86
N VAL A 491 -24.67 -1.75 -11.50
CA VAL A 491 -25.34 -0.47 -11.29
C VAL A 491 -26.56 -0.71 -10.41
N ILE A 492 -26.53 -0.17 -9.18
CA ILE A 492 -27.65 -0.24 -8.23
C ILE A 492 -28.45 1.06 -8.35
N VAL A 493 -29.75 0.93 -8.64
CA VAL A 493 -30.66 2.08 -8.77
C VAL A 493 -31.45 2.23 -7.47
N ASN A 494 -31.11 3.24 -6.68
CA ASN A 494 -31.70 3.47 -5.35
C ASN A 494 -33.20 3.78 -5.36
N ARG A 495 -33.69 4.40 -6.43
CA ARG A 495 -35.11 4.69 -6.62
C ARG A 495 -35.55 4.09 -7.95
N PRO A 496 -35.98 2.81 -7.96
CA PRO A 496 -36.52 2.23 -9.16
C PRO A 496 -37.81 3.00 -9.55
N PRO A 497 -38.04 3.21 -10.85
CA PRO A 497 -39.32 3.75 -11.34
C PRO A 497 -40.49 2.84 -10.94
N ASP A 498 -41.66 3.41 -10.70
CA ASP A 498 -42.84 2.62 -10.33
C ASP A 498 -43.37 1.91 -11.59
N ILE A 499 -43.27 0.58 -11.61
CA ILE A 499 -43.73 -0.26 -12.72
C ILE A 499 -45.26 -0.17 -12.88
N SER A 500 -45.96 0.29 -11.84
CA SER A 500 -47.41 0.48 -11.83
C SER A 500 -47.83 1.76 -12.57
N ASP A 501 -46.93 2.73 -12.74
CA ASP A 501 -47.19 3.97 -13.46
C ASP A 501 -46.78 3.85 -14.94
N VAL A 502 -47.75 4.10 -15.83
CA VAL A 502 -47.59 4.02 -17.28
C VAL A 502 -46.57 5.06 -17.78
N ALA A 503 -46.43 6.21 -17.12
CA ALA A 503 -45.47 7.25 -17.49
C ALA A 503 -44.02 6.80 -17.25
N ASP A 504 -43.77 6.18 -16.10
CA ASP A 504 -42.46 5.67 -15.69
C ASP A 504 -42.02 4.46 -16.55
N VAL A 505 -42.95 3.56 -16.88
CA VAL A 505 -42.69 2.43 -17.80
C VAL A 505 -42.38 2.91 -19.22
N SER A 506 -43.07 3.97 -19.68
CA SER A 506 -42.80 4.57 -20.99
C SER A 506 -41.38 5.14 -21.09
N PHE A 507 -40.88 5.74 -20.01
CA PHE A 507 -39.50 6.23 -19.90
C PHE A 507 -38.46 5.09 -19.94
N LEU A 508 -38.73 3.96 -19.28
CA LEU A 508 -37.89 2.76 -19.35
C LEU A 508 -37.85 2.14 -20.77
N LEU A 509 -38.98 2.09 -21.47
CA LEU A 509 -39.03 1.53 -22.83
C LEU A 509 -38.37 2.46 -23.87
N LEU A 510 -38.53 3.78 -23.74
CA LEU A 510 -37.85 4.78 -24.57
C LEU A 510 -36.33 4.75 -24.39
N SER A 511 -35.84 4.56 -23.16
CA SER A 511 -34.41 4.42 -22.91
C SER A 511 -33.81 3.13 -23.50
N ARG A 512 -34.58 2.04 -23.58
CA ARG A 512 -34.21 0.81 -24.32
C ARG A 512 -34.02 1.07 -25.82
N LEU A 513 -34.90 1.85 -26.44
CA LEU A 513 -34.81 2.25 -27.86
C LEU A 513 -33.64 3.19 -28.13
N CYS A 514 -33.28 4.03 -27.15
CA CYS A 514 -32.15 4.95 -27.28
C CYS A 514 -30.80 4.27 -27.02
N GLY A 515 -30.76 3.27 -26.12
CA GLY A 515 -29.57 2.48 -25.81
C GLY A 515 -29.12 1.56 -26.95
N GLN A 516 -30.04 1.09 -27.80
CA GLN A 516 -29.68 0.34 -29.01
C GLN A 516 -28.90 1.18 -30.05
N LYS A 517 -28.96 2.51 -29.99
CA LYS A 517 -28.19 3.40 -30.88
C LYS A 517 -26.80 3.79 -30.36
N MET A 518 -26.41 3.40 -29.15
CA MET A 518 -25.07 3.64 -28.61
C MET A 518 -24.11 2.45 -28.79
N VAL A 519 -24.56 1.36 -29.42
CA VAL A 519 -23.78 0.13 -29.65
C VAL A 519 -23.51 -0.10 -31.16
N GLU A 520 -23.85 0.85 -32.03
CA GLU A 520 -23.41 0.86 -33.44
C GLU A 520 -22.25 1.83 -33.68
#